data_AF-A0A521XWL6-F1
#
_entry.id   AF-A0A521XWL6-F1
#
_cell.length_a   1.000
_cell.length_b   1.000
_cell.length_c   1.000
_cell.angle_alpha   90.00
_cell.angle_beta   90.00
_cell.angle_gamma   90.00
#
_symmetry.space_group_name_H-M   'P 1'
#
loop_
_entity.id
_entity.type
_entity.pdbx_description
1 polymer ?
#
loop_
_entity_poly.entity_id
_entity_poly.type
_entity_poly.pdbx_seq_one_letter_code
_entity_poly.pdbx_strand_id
1 'polypeptide(L)'
;MQSAGMSARGVGESRRELTDFRTSVRYEPRFKYGSASMRRFFLSFLMLACVTAAARAQDYPNKPVRVVVPLSPGGTTDAVLRMLVPKLSEALGQAVVIENRPGAGGNIGADAVAKSPPDGYTLLIGTSTSHGVNVTLHPKMPYDAVRDFAPITLIGHVPFVLMAYTGLGVRTMPELVQLARSKPGQINYASSGNGTSSHLAMEMLKTQAGIDLVHVPYKGTAQANQDVMGGHVAFQFDAVTAALPMLRSGKVVGLGVTSAKRVGAVPDLPPIADSGFPGFQYTAWVGLLAPAGTPKAVVSRLNTEMVKILNLTEIRDKLSQVGFEAASSTPEEFASFIRTEIVKLGKVVKSSGAKLD
;
A
#
# COMPACT_ATOMS: atom_id res chain seq x y z
N MET A 1 -9.55 -17.02 64.65
CA MET A 1 -9.20 -16.09 65.76
C MET A 1 -9.36 -14.68 65.21
N GLN A 2 -10.52 -14.03 65.27
CA GLN A 2 -11.15 -13.41 66.46
C GLN A 2 -10.18 -12.52 67.27
N SER A 3 -10.32 -11.20 67.11
CA SER A 3 -10.58 -10.19 68.16
C SER A 3 -10.39 -8.79 67.53
N ALA A 4 -11.35 -7.90 67.33
CA ALA A 4 -12.41 -7.36 68.20
C ALA A 4 -11.90 -6.68 69.49
N GLY A 5 -12.30 -5.40 69.67
CA GLY A 5 -12.39 -4.72 70.96
C GLY A 5 -11.49 -3.49 71.10
N MET A 6 -12.03 -2.27 70.98
CA MET A 6 -12.67 -1.44 72.03
C MET A 6 -11.65 -0.56 72.78
N SER A 7 -11.77 0.78 72.69
CA SER A 7 -12.49 1.66 73.66
C SER A 7 -11.61 1.95 74.88
N ALA A 8 -11.47 3.13 75.50
CA ALA A 8 -12.21 4.39 75.50
C ALA A 8 -11.41 5.45 76.31
N ARG A 9 -11.77 6.73 76.11
CA ARG A 9 -11.96 7.82 77.11
C ARG A 9 -10.79 8.39 77.94
N GLY A 10 -10.87 9.71 78.14
CA GLY A 10 -10.41 10.43 79.34
C GLY A 10 -9.64 11.73 79.05
N VAL A 11 -10.29 12.85 78.72
CA VAL A 11 -10.68 13.97 79.62
C VAL A 11 -9.51 14.90 80.01
N GLY A 12 -9.67 16.19 79.71
CA GLY A 12 -8.82 17.27 80.20
C GLY A 12 -9.30 18.64 79.71
N GLU A 13 -10.25 19.23 80.43
CA GLU A 13 -10.77 20.59 80.23
C GLU A 13 -9.71 21.67 80.54
N SER A 14 -9.76 22.80 79.83
CA SER A 14 -9.76 24.11 80.50
C SER A 14 -10.19 25.23 79.55
N ARG A 15 -11.29 25.89 79.92
CA ARG A 15 -11.87 27.12 79.35
C ARG A 15 -10.87 28.29 79.30
N ARG A 16 -10.95 29.09 78.24
CA ARG A 16 -10.97 30.56 78.34
C ARG A 16 -11.96 31.13 77.33
N GLU A 17 -12.99 31.77 77.87
CA GLU A 17 -13.89 32.68 77.18
C GLU A 17 -13.11 33.86 76.57
N LEU A 18 -13.65 34.46 75.51
CA LEU A 18 -13.71 35.91 75.32
C LEU A 18 -14.57 36.24 74.07
N THR A 19 -15.74 36.81 74.36
CA THR A 19 -16.39 37.94 73.67
C THR A 19 -16.76 37.87 72.18
N ASP A 20 -18.04 37.61 71.96
CA ASP A 20 -19.03 38.41 71.20
C ASP A 20 -18.52 39.46 70.19
N PHE A 21 -18.84 39.25 68.90
CA PHE A 21 -19.11 40.34 67.96
C PHE A 21 -20.00 39.83 66.81
N ARG A 22 -21.32 39.97 66.97
CA ARG A 22 -22.28 39.85 65.86
C ARG A 22 -22.18 41.08 64.95
N THR A 23 -21.68 40.89 63.74
CA THR A 23 -21.90 41.81 62.61
C THR A 23 -22.45 41.04 61.42
N SER A 24 -23.76 41.17 61.20
CA SER A 24 -24.43 40.68 60.00
C SER A 24 -24.10 41.60 58.81
N VAL A 25 -23.08 41.27 58.04
CA VAL A 25 -22.82 41.90 56.74
C VAL A 25 -23.70 41.21 55.69
N ARG A 26 -24.73 41.92 55.22
CA ARG A 26 -25.50 41.53 54.03
C ARG A 26 -24.58 41.67 52.80
N TYR A 27 -24.25 40.54 52.17
CA TYR A 27 -23.50 40.50 50.91
C TYR A 27 -24.48 40.65 49.73
N GLU A 28 -24.52 41.83 49.12
CA GLU A 28 -25.15 42.05 47.81
C GLU A 28 -24.08 41.89 46.71
N PRO A 29 -24.17 40.88 45.82
CA PRO A 29 -23.21 40.78 44.73
C PRO A 29 -23.63 41.74 43.61
N ARG A 30 -23.04 42.94 43.59
CA ARG A 30 -23.06 43.82 42.41
C ARG A 30 -21.81 43.60 41.57
N PHE A 31 -21.78 42.50 40.81
CA PHE A 31 -20.90 42.38 39.65
C PHE A 31 -21.73 42.10 38.39
N LYS A 32 -22.23 43.17 37.77
CA LYS A 32 -22.69 43.13 36.38
C LYS A 32 -21.47 43.18 35.46
N TYR A 33 -20.78 42.05 35.27
CA TYR A 33 -19.89 41.92 34.13
C TYR A 33 -20.76 41.84 32.87
N GLY A 34 -20.74 42.90 32.06
CA GLY A 34 -21.46 42.93 30.78
C GLY A 34 -21.06 41.74 29.90
N SER A 35 -22.05 40.95 29.48
CA SER A 35 -21.88 39.73 28.67
C SER A 35 -21.13 39.95 27.35
N ALA A 36 -21.00 41.21 26.91
CA ALA A 36 -20.24 41.59 25.72
C ALA A 36 -18.72 41.47 25.89
N SER A 37 -18.18 41.74 27.09
CA SER A 37 -16.72 41.73 27.32
C SER A 37 -16.16 40.31 27.43
N MET A 38 -16.94 39.37 27.98
CA MET A 38 -16.56 37.96 28.09
C MET A 38 -16.62 37.24 26.73
N ARG A 39 -17.57 37.63 25.86
CA ARG A 39 -17.70 37.11 24.49
C ARG A 39 -16.52 37.54 23.60
N ARG A 40 -16.03 38.76 23.76
CA ARG A 40 -14.88 39.28 23.01
C ARG A 40 -13.59 38.56 23.40
N PHE A 41 -13.37 38.29 24.68
CA PHE A 41 -12.22 37.49 25.15
C PHE A 41 -12.25 36.05 24.64
N PHE A 42 -13.41 35.39 24.64
CA PHE A 42 -13.56 34.04 24.10
C PHE A 42 -13.30 33.97 22.59
N LEU A 43 -13.77 34.96 21.82
CA LEU A 43 -13.53 35.04 20.38
C LEU A 43 -12.05 35.31 20.04
N SER A 44 -11.37 36.16 20.82
CA SER A 44 -9.93 36.40 20.66
C SER A 44 -9.09 35.18 21.01
N PHE A 45 -9.47 34.41 22.05
CA PHE A 45 -8.79 33.16 22.41
C PHE A 45 -8.98 32.07 21.36
N LEU A 46 -10.18 31.98 20.77
CA LEU A 46 -10.48 31.04 19.69
C LEU A 46 -9.73 31.38 18.38
N MET A 47 -9.60 32.67 18.04
CA MET A 47 -8.75 33.10 16.92
C MET A 47 -7.27 32.78 17.15
N LEU A 48 -6.74 33.01 18.36
CA LEU A 48 -5.34 32.74 18.66
C LEU A 48 -5.03 31.22 18.64
N ALA A 49 -5.98 30.39 19.08
CA ALA A 49 -5.88 28.94 18.95
C ALA A 49 -5.85 28.48 17.48
N CYS A 50 -6.65 29.09 16.59
CA CYS A 50 -6.63 28.78 15.16
C CYS A 50 -5.31 29.20 14.45
N VAL A 51 -4.65 30.28 14.89
CA VAL A 51 -3.38 30.73 14.30
C VAL A 51 -2.22 29.80 14.65
N THR A 52 -2.18 29.27 15.89
CA THR A 52 -1.12 28.33 16.30
C THR A 52 -1.18 26.96 15.59
N ALA A 53 -2.37 26.53 15.15
CA ALA A 53 -2.53 25.31 14.38
C ALA A 53 -2.03 25.45 12.92
N ALA A 54 -2.12 26.65 12.33
CA ALA A 54 -1.65 26.90 10.97
C ALA A 54 -0.11 27.00 10.87
N ALA A 55 0.56 27.52 11.91
CA ALA A 55 2.01 27.71 11.91
C ALA A 55 2.82 26.40 11.94
N ARG A 56 2.28 25.30 12.48
CA ARG A 56 3.00 24.02 12.59
C ARG A 56 3.05 23.17 11.31
N ALA A 57 2.33 23.59 10.26
CA ALA A 57 2.38 22.93 8.95
C ALA A 57 3.54 23.45 8.07
N GLN A 58 4.22 24.54 8.46
CA GLN A 58 5.33 25.12 7.69
C GLN A 58 6.67 24.37 7.85
N ASP A 59 6.82 23.53 8.88
CA ASP A 59 8.08 22.84 9.21
C ASP A 59 8.10 21.34 8.85
N TYR A 60 7.20 20.88 7.98
CA TYR A 60 7.18 19.47 7.56
C TYR A 60 8.09 19.22 6.34
N PRO A 61 8.97 18.19 6.34
CA PRO A 61 9.37 17.36 7.49
C PRO A 61 10.54 17.98 8.28
N ASN A 62 10.57 17.78 9.61
CA ASN A 62 11.66 18.20 10.51
C ASN A 62 12.38 17.03 11.22
N LYS A 63 12.03 15.80 10.83
CA LYS A 63 12.64 14.55 11.27
C LYS A 63 12.54 13.53 10.13
N PRO A 64 13.25 12.39 10.20
CA PRO A 64 13.18 11.37 9.16
C PRO A 64 11.75 10.89 8.88
N VAL A 65 11.43 10.69 7.60
CA VAL A 65 10.17 10.10 7.13
C VAL A 65 10.39 8.62 6.88
N ARG A 66 9.49 7.78 7.37
CA ARG A 66 9.54 6.33 7.20
C ARG A 66 8.57 5.90 6.12
N VAL A 67 9.05 5.09 5.17
CA VAL A 67 8.27 4.49 4.10
C VAL A 67 8.20 2.98 4.35
N VAL A 68 7.03 2.51 4.78
CA VAL A 68 6.77 1.09 5.01
C VAL A 68 6.48 0.40 3.69
N VAL A 69 7.25 -0.63 3.38
CA VAL A 69 7.08 -1.49 2.20
C VAL A 69 6.49 -2.83 2.65
N PRO A 70 5.26 -3.17 2.26
CA PRO A 70 4.58 -4.38 2.75
C PRO A 70 5.04 -5.66 2.03
N LEU A 71 6.23 -5.65 1.44
CA LEU A 71 6.81 -6.72 0.63
C LEU A 71 8.21 -7.06 1.15
N SER A 72 8.66 -8.29 0.89
CA SER A 72 10.02 -8.73 1.21
C SER A 72 11.06 -7.88 0.46
N PRO A 73 12.22 -7.60 1.08
CA PRO A 73 13.30 -6.87 0.41
C PRO A 73 13.84 -7.63 -0.80
N GLY A 74 14.43 -6.92 -1.76
CA GLY A 74 15.03 -7.48 -2.97
C GLY A 74 14.10 -7.65 -4.18
N GLY A 75 12.80 -7.34 -4.05
CA GLY A 75 11.85 -7.36 -5.16
C GLY A 75 11.83 -6.07 -6.00
N THR A 76 11.05 -6.06 -7.08
CA THR A 76 10.91 -4.90 -7.99
C THR A 76 10.57 -3.60 -7.25
N THR A 77 9.58 -3.62 -6.35
CA THR A 77 9.18 -2.43 -5.60
C THR A 77 10.33 -1.87 -4.75
N ASP A 78 11.11 -2.73 -4.10
CA ASP A 78 12.27 -2.33 -3.30
C ASP A 78 13.37 -1.69 -4.17
N ALA A 79 13.65 -2.28 -5.34
CA ALA A 79 14.58 -1.72 -6.32
C ALA A 79 14.12 -0.33 -6.83
N VAL A 80 12.83 -0.18 -7.14
CA VAL A 80 12.22 1.09 -7.56
C VAL A 80 12.37 2.14 -6.48
N LEU A 81 12.05 1.82 -5.23
CA LEU A 81 12.12 2.77 -4.13
C LEU A 81 13.56 3.19 -3.82
N ARG A 82 14.54 2.30 -3.94
CA ARG A 82 15.95 2.66 -3.80
C ARG A 82 16.44 3.68 -4.85
N MET A 83 15.76 3.78 -6.00
CA MET A 83 16.03 4.81 -7.01
C MET A 83 15.33 6.14 -6.69
N LEU A 84 14.14 6.10 -6.06
CA LEU A 84 13.32 7.29 -5.78
C LEU A 84 13.66 7.96 -4.45
N VAL A 85 13.92 7.17 -3.41
CA VAL A 85 14.12 7.60 -2.02
C VAL A 85 15.28 8.59 -1.83
N PRO A 86 16.44 8.44 -2.48
CA PRO A 86 17.51 9.43 -2.37
C PRO A 86 17.08 10.81 -2.85
N LYS A 87 16.38 10.88 -3.99
CA LYS A 87 15.86 12.14 -4.55
C LYS A 87 14.75 12.74 -3.69
N LEU A 88 13.89 11.90 -3.13
CA LEU A 88 12.85 12.36 -2.20
C LEU A 88 13.48 12.92 -0.92
N SER A 89 14.53 12.26 -0.39
CA SER A 89 15.25 12.73 0.80
C SER A 89 15.88 14.10 0.56
N GLU A 90 16.52 14.28 -0.60
CA GLU A 90 17.08 15.56 -1.03
C GLU A 90 15.99 16.65 -1.14
N ALA A 91 14.88 16.35 -1.83
CA ALA A 91 13.78 17.30 -2.02
C ALA A 91 13.04 17.67 -0.73
N LEU A 92 13.05 16.78 0.28
CA LEU A 92 12.45 17.01 1.59
C LEU A 92 13.42 17.60 2.62
N GLY A 93 14.74 17.60 2.36
CA GLY A 93 15.75 18.02 3.31
C GLY A 93 15.83 17.14 4.58
N GLN A 94 15.26 15.93 4.53
CA GLN A 94 15.21 14.97 5.63
C GLN A 94 15.42 13.56 5.09
N ALA A 95 16.00 12.69 5.91
CA ALA A 95 16.18 11.29 5.54
C ALA A 95 14.81 10.61 5.30
N VAL A 96 14.70 9.88 4.20
CA VAL A 96 13.59 8.97 3.95
C VAL A 96 14.09 7.54 4.11
N VAL A 97 13.52 6.80 5.06
CA VAL A 97 13.98 5.46 5.45
C VAL A 97 12.98 4.41 5.02
N ILE A 98 13.44 3.39 4.30
CA ILE A 98 12.63 2.25 3.90
C ILE A 98 12.57 1.24 5.05
N GLU A 99 11.36 0.78 5.39
CA GLU A 99 11.13 -0.31 6.34
C GLU A 99 10.30 -1.42 5.69
N ASN A 100 10.90 -2.60 5.47
CA ASN A 100 10.17 -3.75 4.96
C ASN A 100 9.36 -4.43 6.08
N ARG A 101 8.04 -4.55 5.90
CA ARG A 101 7.12 -5.26 6.80
C ARG A 101 6.24 -6.25 6.01
N PRO A 102 6.80 -7.37 5.52
CA PRO A 102 6.05 -8.35 4.75
C PRO A 102 5.07 -9.16 5.61
N GLY A 103 4.13 -9.82 4.94
CA GLY A 103 3.24 -10.83 5.53
C GLY A 103 1.77 -10.61 5.21
N ALA A 104 1.01 -11.71 5.15
CA ALA A 104 -0.43 -11.74 4.83
C ALA A 104 -0.79 -10.91 3.57
N GLY A 105 -0.08 -11.14 2.46
CA GLY A 105 -0.31 -10.40 1.21
C GLY A 105 -0.04 -8.89 1.31
N GLY A 106 0.73 -8.46 2.32
CA GLY A 106 1.02 -7.06 2.62
C GLY A 106 0.10 -6.43 3.67
N ASN A 107 -0.88 -7.18 4.20
CA ASN A 107 -1.81 -6.65 5.19
C ASN A 107 -1.11 -6.22 6.48
N ILE A 108 -0.03 -6.89 6.91
CA ILE A 108 0.69 -6.55 8.14
C ILE A 108 1.30 -5.14 8.07
N GLY A 109 2.01 -4.84 6.98
CA GLY A 109 2.60 -3.53 6.76
C GLY A 109 1.53 -2.44 6.59
N ALA A 110 0.48 -2.72 5.82
CA ALA A 110 -0.60 -1.77 5.60
C ALA A 110 -1.39 -1.45 6.88
N ASP A 111 -1.72 -2.47 7.69
CA ASP A 111 -2.38 -2.30 8.99
C ASP A 111 -1.58 -1.42 9.95
N ALA A 112 -0.27 -1.65 10.01
CA ALA A 112 0.63 -0.87 10.84
C ALA A 112 0.65 0.62 10.46
N VAL A 113 0.57 0.94 9.17
CA VAL A 113 0.51 2.34 8.70
C VAL A 113 -0.88 2.93 8.91
N ALA A 114 -1.96 2.20 8.60
CA ALA A 114 -3.34 2.65 8.80
C ALA A 114 -3.60 3.14 10.24
N LYS A 115 -2.94 2.51 11.22
CA LYS A 115 -3.05 2.83 12.66
C LYS A 115 -1.97 3.77 13.18
N SER A 116 -1.08 4.26 12.33
CA SER A 116 0.00 5.18 12.73
C SER A 116 -0.51 6.63 12.84
N PRO A 117 0.20 7.52 13.55
CA PRO A 117 -0.18 8.94 13.63
C PRO A 117 -0.29 9.56 12.22
N PRO A 118 -1.37 10.30 11.93
CA PRO A 118 -1.57 10.94 10.63
C PRO A 118 -0.76 12.24 10.52
N ASP A 119 0.56 12.16 10.72
CA ASP A 119 1.47 13.31 10.76
C ASP A 119 2.42 13.38 9.55
N GLY A 120 2.32 12.42 8.62
CA GLY A 120 3.13 12.33 7.41
C GLY A 120 4.46 11.60 7.56
N TYR A 121 4.88 11.26 8.79
CA TYR A 121 6.19 10.64 9.02
C TYR A 121 6.19 9.12 8.88
N THR A 122 5.01 8.50 8.74
CA THR A 122 4.87 7.08 8.39
C THR A 122 4.02 6.97 7.14
N LEU A 123 4.63 6.55 6.04
CA LEU A 123 4.00 6.37 4.75
C LEU A 123 3.94 4.89 4.40
N LEU A 124 3.01 4.52 3.52
CA LEU A 124 2.85 3.17 3.01
C LEU A 124 3.10 3.15 1.50
N ILE A 125 3.77 2.10 1.06
CA ILE A 125 3.75 1.69 -0.34
C ILE A 125 2.56 0.75 -0.55
N GLY A 126 1.49 1.30 -1.11
CA GLY A 126 0.31 0.55 -1.52
C GLY A 126 0.57 -0.26 -2.78
N THR A 127 -0.11 -1.39 -2.87
CA THR A 127 0.00 -2.33 -3.99
C THR A 127 -1.37 -2.77 -4.45
N SER A 128 -1.48 -3.24 -5.70
CA SER A 128 -2.68 -3.92 -6.22
C SER A 128 -3.18 -5.05 -5.30
N THR A 129 -2.28 -5.72 -4.58
CA THR A 129 -2.64 -6.76 -3.62
C THR A 129 -3.27 -6.18 -2.35
N SER A 130 -2.56 -5.29 -1.64
CA SER A 130 -3.02 -4.73 -0.36
C SER A 130 -4.24 -3.82 -0.47
N HIS A 131 -4.39 -3.14 -1.62
CA HIS A 131 -5.42 -2.13 -1.88
C HIS A 131 -6.32 -2.54 -3.05
N GLY A 132 -6.51 -3.84 -3.26
CA GLY A 132 -7.34 -4.35 -4.35
C GLY A 132 -7.75 -5.80 -4.09
N VAL A 133 -6.82 -6.73 -4.32
CA VAL A 133 -7.06 -8.17 -4.21
C VAL A 133 -7.50 -8.58 -2.81
N ASN A 134 -6.75 -8.16 -1.78
CA ASN A 134 -6.98 -8.61 -0.41
C ASN A 134 -8.36 -8.19 0.12
N VAL A 135 -8.91 -7.08 -0.38
CA VAL A 135 -10.25 -6.60 -0.03
C VAL A 135 -11.33 -7.64 -0.34
N THR A 136 -11.14 -8.44 -1.39
CA THR A 136 -12.09 -9.50 -1.77
C THR A 136 -11.62 -10.89 -1.31
N LEU A 137 -10.31 -11.12 -1.27
CA LEU A 137 -9.74 -12.43 -0.97
C LEU A 137 -9.76 -12.76 0.53
N HIS A 138 -9.53 -11.77 1.40
CA HIS A 138 -9.58 -11.97 2.85
C HIS A 138 -11.00 -11.78 3.38
N PRO A 139 -11.57 -12.76 4.12
CA PRO A 139 -12.89 -12.61 4.70
C PRO A 139 -12.95 -11.51 5.76
N LYS A 140 -11.81 -11.22 6.41
CA LYS A 140 -11.67 -10.17 7.41
C LYS A 140 -10.37 -9.40 7.17
N MET A 141 -10.50 -8.19 6.66
CA MET A 141 -9.38 -7.25 6.52
C MET A 141 -9.11 -6.54 7.85
N PRO A 142 -7.84 -6.29 8.21
CA PRO A 142 -7.49 -5.58 9.44
C PRO A 142 -7.62 -4.04 9.33
N TYR A 143 -7.83 -3.52 8.12
CA TYR A 143 -8.05 -2.11 7.80
C TYR A 143 -9.02 -1.96 6.62
N ASP A 144 -9.53 -0.74 6.42
CA ASP A 144 -10.27 -0.34 5.21
C ASP A 144 -9.30 0.29 4.19
N ALA A 145 -9.16 -0.36 3.03
CA ALA A 145 -8.20 0.03 1.99
C ALA A 145 -8.47 1.41 1.33
N VAL A 146 -9.62 2.03 1.61
CA VAL A 146 -9.98 3.34 1.07
C VAL A 146 -10.10 4.37 2.18
N ARG A 147 -10.81 4.05 3.26
CA ARG A 147 -11.11 5.00 4.34
C ARG A 147 -9.91 5.27 5.23
N ASP A 148 -9.06 4.28 5.48
CA ASP A 148 -8.00 4.39 6.49
C ASP A 148 -6.68 4.96 5.92
N PHE A 149 -6.68 5.39 4.64
CA PHE A 149 -5.53 5.99 3.97
C PHE A 149 -5.84 7.31 3.26
N ALA A 150 -4.83 8.17 3.17
CA ALA A 150 -4.78 9.35 2.34
C ALA A 150 -3.84 9.08 1.14
N PRO A 151 -4.36 8.94 -0.09
CA PRO A 151 -3.54 8.75 -1.29
C PRO A 151 -2.62 9.94 -1.56
N ILE A 152 -1.37 9.67 -1.92
CA ILE A 152 -0.41 10.71 -2.31
C ILE A 152 -0.23 10.71 -3.82
N THR A 153 0.24 9.60 -4.41
CA THR A 153 0.40 9.50 -5.88
C THR A 153 0.56 8.05 -6.31
N LEU A 154 0.10 7.72 -7.52
CA LEU A 154 0.48 6.48 -8.19
C LEU A 154 1.96 6.58 -8.62
N ILE A 155 2.78 5.60 -8.25
CA ILE A 155 4.21 5.56 -8.62
C ILE A 155 4.39 4.91 -10.00
N GLY A 156 3.59 3.88 -10.29
CA GLY A 156 3.66 3.22 -11.60
C GLY A 156 3.08 1.83 -11.62
N HIS A 157 3.27 1.20 -12.77
CA HIS A 157 2.78 -0.14 -13.08
C HIS A 157 3.92 -1.14 -13.20
N VAL A 158 3.65 -2.37 -12.78
CA VAL A 158 4.52 -3.52 -12.93
C VAL A 158 3.87 -4.46 -13.94
N PRO A 159 4.29 -4.41 -15.21
CA PRO A 159 3.88 -5.38 -16.21
C PRO A 159 4.46 -6.76 -15.90
N PHE A 160 3.73 -7.78 -16.34
CA PHE A 160 4.14 -9.18 -16.26
C PHE A 160 4.47 -9.69 -17.66
N VAL A 161 5.32 -10.71 -17.71
CA VAL A 161 5.60 -11.49 -18.91
C VAL A 161 5.13 -12.91 -18.68
N LEU A 162 4.43 -13.49 -19.67
CA LEU A 162 4.22 -14.93 -19.71
C LEU A 162 5.51 -15.58 -20.19
N MET A 163 6.14 -16.38 -19.36
CA MET A 163 7.35 -17.10 -19.73
C MET A 163 7.12 -18.61 -19.60
N ALA A 164 7.60 -19.35 -20.59
CA ALA A 164 7.48 -20.80 -20.67
C ALA A 164 8.86 -21.47 -20.66
N TYR A 165 8.95 -22.66 -20.10
CA TYR A 165 10.12 -23.51 -20.21
C TYR A 165 10.45 -23.76 -21.69
N THR A 166 11.69 -23.55 -22.10
CA THR A 166 12.08 -23.65 -23.52
C THR A 166 11.83 -25.05 -24.10
N GLY A 167 12.00 -26.11 -23.30
CA GLY A 167 11.75 -27.49 -23.73
C GLY A 167 10.27 -27.84 -23.89
N LEU A 168 9.34 -26.95 -23.53
CA LEU A 168 7.91 -27.12 -23.80
C LEU A 168 7.59 -27.04 -25.31
N GLY A 169 8.49 -26.44 -26.10
CA GLY A 169 8.36 -26.35 -27.55
C GLY A 169 7.39 -25.27 -28.05
N VAL A 170 6.94 -24.36 -27.18
CA VAL A 170 6.09 -23.21 -27.52
C VAL A 170 6.90 -21.92 -27.49
N ARG A 171 6.68 -21.04 -28.45
CA ARG A 171 7.35 -19.74 -28.63
C ARG A 171 6.38 -18.58 -28.79
N THR A 172 5.10 -18.87 -29.00
CA THR A 172 4.05 -17.84 -29.15
C THR A 172 2.83 -18.15 -28.30
N MET A 173 2.02 -17.11 -28.02
CA MET A 173 0.74 -17.28 -27.33
C MET A 173 -0.21 -18.26 -28.03
N PRO A 174 -0.41 -18.21 -29.37
CA PRO A 174 -1.25 -19.20 -30.06
C PRO A 174 -0.77 -20.64 -29.92
N GLU A 175 0.53 -20.89 -29.99
CA GLU A 175 1.11 -22.23 -29.80
C GLU A 175 0.84 -22.75 -28.39
N LEU A 176 1.01 -21.91 -27.38
CA LEU A 176 0.69 -22.28 -26.00
C LEU A 176 -0.78 -22.65 -25.84
N VAL A 177 -1.69 -21.85 -26.41
CA VAL A 177 -3.14 -22.09 -26.29
C VAL A 177 -3.56 -23.35 -27.04
N GLN A 178 -2.98 -23.60 -28.22
CA GLN A 178 -3.20 -24.85 -28.95
C GLN A 178 -2.73 -26.06 -28.13
N LEU A 179 -1.53 -25.98 -27.55
CA LEU A 179 -0.99 -27.04 -26.70
C LEU A 179 -1.90 -27.28 -25.48
N ALA A 180 -2.33 -26.22 -24.79
CA ALA A 180 -3.24 -26.29 -23.64
C ALA A 180 -4.59 -26.94 -23.99
N ARG A 181 -5.19 -26.58 -25.13
CA ARG A 181 -6.45 -27.19 -25.60
C ARG A 181 -6.32 -28.66 -25.95
N SER A 182 -5.15 -29.09 -26.42
CA SER A 182 -4.90 -30.51 -26.74
C SER A 182 -4.72 -31.40 -25.50
N LYS A 183 -4.47 -30.80 -24.34
CA LYS A 183 -4.14 -31.49 -23.08
C LYS A 183 -4.83 -30.84 -21.87
N PRO A 184 -6.18 -30.76 -21.86
CA PRO A 184 -6.91 -30.09 -20.79
C PRO A 184 -6.60 -30.75 -19.43
N GLY A 185 -6.28 -29.93 -18.43
CA GLY A 185 -6.01 -30.37 -17.06
C GLY A 185 -4.70 -31.16 -16.87
N GLN A 186 -3.86 -31.27 -17.90
CA GLN A 186 -2.58 -31.98 -17.81
C GLN A 186 -1.36 -31.06 -17.78
N ILE A 187 -1.53 -29.80 -18.18
CA ILE A 187 -0.44 -28.82 -18.19
C ILE A 187 -0.56 -27.94 -16.95
N ASN A 188 0.55 -27.82 -16.24
CA ASN A 188 0.64 -27.04 -15.02
C ASN A 188 1.21 -25.64 -15.28
N TYR A 189 0.87 -24.70 -14.40
CA TYR A 189 1.45 -23.37 -14.38
C TYR A 189 1.82 -22.96 -12.95
N ALA A 190 2.87 -22.16 -12.81
CA ALA A 190 3.33 -21.69 -11.49
C ALA A 190 2.78 -20.29 -11.18
N SER A 191 2.71 -19.98 -9.89
CA SER A 191 2.49 -18.62 -9.40
C SER A 191 3.28 -18.39 -8.12
N SER A 192 3.36 -17.13 -7.68
CA SER A 192 3.93 -16.78 -6.39
C SER A 192 3.01 -17.04 -5.19
N GLY A 193 1.87 -17.69 -5.41
CA GLY A 193 0.93 -18.12 -4.37
C GLY A 193 -0.52 -17.86 -4.73
N ASN A 194 -1.43 -18.40 -3.91
CA ASN A 194 -2.86 -18.18 -4.07
C ASN A 194 -3.21 -16.69 -3.94
N GLY A 195 -3.99 -16.21 -4.92
CA GLY A 195 -4.46 -14.82 -4.99
C GLY A 195 -3.38 -13.79 -5.32
N THR A 196 -2.15 -14.18 -5.66
CA THR A 196 -1.15 -13.19 -6.10
C THR A 196 -1.46 -12.67 -7.51
N SER A 197 -0.80 -11.58 -7.90
CA SER A 197 -0.95 -11.00 -9.22
C SER A 197 -0.65 -11.98 -10.37
N SER A 198 0.33 -12.88 -10.21
CA SER A 198 0.62 -13.90 -11.23
C SER A 198 -0.46 -14.98 -11.29
N HIS A 199 -1.01 -15.39 -10.15
CA HIS A 199 -2.17 -16.30 -10.11
C HIS A 199 -3.39 -15.69 -10.82
N LEU A 200 -3.74 -14.45 -10.49
CA LEU A 200 -4.90 -13.78 -11.09
C LEU A 200 -4.73 -13.54 -12.59
N ALA A 201 -3.53 -13.15 -13.05
CA ALA A 201 -3.23 -13.02 -14.48
C ALA A 201 -3.42 -14.35 -15.23
N MET A 202 -3.01 -15.47 -14.62
CA MET A 202 -3.20 -16.80 -15.18
C MET A 202 -4.67 -17.20 -15.25
N GLU A 203 -5.45 -16.94 -14.21
CA GLU A 203 -6.88 -17.25 -14.20
C GLU A 203 -7.68 -16.38 -15.18
N MET A 204 -7.28 -15.11 -15.37
CA MET A 204 -7.80 -14.27 -16.45
C MET A 204 -7.51 -14.86 -17.83
N LEU A 205 -6.27 -15.32 -18.06
CA LEU A 205 -5.88 -15.93 -19.33
C LEU A 205 -6.63 -17.24 -19.59
N LYS A 206 -6.74 -18.12 -18.58
CA LYS A 206 -7.51 -19.37 -18.65
C LYS A 206 -8.95 -19.12 -19.08
N THR A 207 -9.60 -18.17 -18.42
CA THR A 207 -10.99 -17.79 -18.70
C THR A 207 -11.14 -17.25 -20.12
N GLN A 208 -10.29 -16.30 -20.52
CA GLN A 208 -10.40 -15.66 -21.82
C GLN A 208 -10.02 -16.59 -22.98
N ALA A 209 -9.04 -17.47 -22.78
CA ALA A 209 -8.59 -18.43 -23.80
C ALA A 209 -9.44 -19.70 -23.85
N GLY A 210 -10.27 -19.96 -22.84
CA GLY A 210 -11.02 -21.20 -22.70
C GLY A 210 -10.08 -22.40 -22.60
N ILE A 211 -9.07 -22.32 -21.73
CA ILE A 211 -8.09 -23.39 -21.52
C ILE A 211 -8.12 -23.88 -20.07
N ASP A 212 -7.90 -25.18 -19.90
CA ASP A 212 -7.87 -25.83 -18.59
C ASP A 212 -6.42 -26.20 -18.22
N LEU A 213 -5.96 -25.63 -17.11
CA LEU A 213 -4.58 -25.71 -16.62
C LEU A 213 -4.56 -25.90 -15.11
N VAL A 214 -3.60 -26.70 -14.64
CA VAL A 214 -3.40 -27.01 -13.23
C VAL A 214 -2.53 -25.95 -12.56
N HIS A 215 -3.03 -25.32 -11.51
CA HIS A 215 -2.29 -24.33 -10.75
C HIS A 215 -1.33 -24.98 -9.74
N VAL A 216 -0.08 -24.53 -9.73
CA VAL A 216 0.92 -24.89 -8.72
C VAL A 216 1.33 -23.63 -7.94
N PRO A 217 0.80 -23.41 -6.72
CA PRO A 217 1.14 -22.25 -5.91
C PRO A 217 2.48 -22.44 -5.18
N TYR A 218 3.34 -21.42 -5.23
CA TYR A 218 4.59 -21.35 -4.46
C TYR A 218 4.49 -20.31 -3.35
N LYS A 219 5.46 -20.30 -2.42
CA LYS A 219 5.56 -19.27 -1.36
C LYS A 219 6.24 -17.97 -1.82
N GLY A 220 6.44 -17.80 -3.13
CA GLY A 220 7.14 -16.68 -3.74
C GLY A 220 7.67 -17.03 -5.13
N THR A 221 8.16 -16.03 -5.86
CA THR A 221 8.61 -16.19 -7.25
C THR A 221 9.92 -16.98 -7.37
N ALA A 222 10.81 -16.94 -6.38
CA ALA A 222 12.13 -17.58 -6.47
C ALA A 222 12.06 -19.09 -6.75
N GLN A 223 11.24 -19.84 -6.00
CA GLN A 223 11.09 -21.28 -6.19
C GLN A 223 10.30 -21.60 -7.47
N ALA A 224 9.23 -20.84 -7.75
CA ALA A 224 8.46 -20.97 -8.99
C ALA A 224 9.36 -20.82 -10.23
N ASN A 225 10.26 -19.83 -10.19
CA ASN A 225 11.23 -19.54 -11.24
C ASN A 225 12.21 -20.69 -11.48
N GLN A 226 12.73 -21.29 -10.41
CA GLN A 226 13.60 -22.47 -10.52
C GLN A 226 12.87 -23.66 -11.17
N ASP A 227 11.64 -23.93 -10.75
CA ASP A 227 10.86 -25.07 -11.27
C ASP A 227 10.45 -24.87 -12.73
N VAL A 228 10.14 -23.65 -13.15
CA VAL A 228 9.89 -23.35 -14.57
C VAL A 228 11.18 -23.45 -15.40
N MET A 229 12.31 -22.93 -14.91
CA MET A 229 13.59 -23.07 -15.61
C MET A 229 14.06 -24.54 -15.71
N GLY A 230 13.69 -25.37 -14.74
CA GLY A 230 13.97 -26.80 -14.70
C GLY A 230 12.97 -27.66 -15.48
N GLY A 231 11.86 -27.10 -15.95
CA GLY A 231 10.80 -27.82 -16.66
C GLY A 231 9.89 -28.66 -15.75
N HIS A 232 9.95 -28.48 -14.43
CA HIS A 232 9.02 -29.11 -13.49
C HIS A 232 7.62 -28.49 -13.58
N VAL A 233 7.55 -27.20 -13.95
CA VAL A 233 6.31 -26.49 -14.26
C VAL A 233 6.41 -25.81 -15.62
N ALA A 234 5.34 -25.85 -16.42
CA ALA A 234 5.44 -25.53 -17.84
C ALA A 234 5.66 -24.03 -18.11
N PHE A 235 4.97 -23.14 -17.39
CA PHE A 235 5.05 -21.69 -17.57
C PHE A 235 4.48 -20.93 -16.36
N GLN A 236 4.69 -19.62 -16.36
CA GLN A 236 4.08 -18.70 -15.39
C GLN A 236 4.05 -17.26 -15.92
N PHE A 237 3.20 -16.44 -15.31
CA PHE A 237 3.41 -15.00 -15.31
C PHE A 237 4.38 -14.62 -14.19
N ASP A 238 5.38 -13.81 -14.50
CA ASP A 238 6.19 -13.11 -13.50
C ASP A 238 6.40 -11.66 -13.90
N ALA A 239 6.72 -10.79 -12.95
CA ALA A 239 7.06 -9.40 -13.23
C ALA A 239 8.24 -9.35 -14.22
N VAL A 240 8.18 -8.46 -15.21
CA VAL A 240 9.22 -8.35 -16.24
C VAL A 240 10.61 -8.25 -15.61
N THR A 241 10.77 -7.45 -14.55
CA THR A 241 12.04 -7.29 -13.81
C THR A 241 12.65 -8.61 -13.36
N ALA A 242 11.83 -9.48 -12.76
CA ALA A 242 12.26 -10.75 -12.22
C ALA A 242 12.54 -11.76 -13.34
N ALA A 243 11.81 -11.67 -14.45
CA ALA A 243 11.96 -12.54 -15.61
C ALA A 243 13.22 -12.25 -16.44
N LEU A 244 13.74 -11.02 -16.43
CA LEU A 244 14.86 -10.60 -17.29
C LEU A 244 16.09 -11.52 -17.25
N PRO A 245 16.64 -11.90 -16.06
CA PRO A 245 17.79 -12.80 -16.01
C PRO A 245 17.49 -14.19 -16.59
N MET A 246 16.27 -14.68 -16.40
CA MET A 246 15.86 -16.01 -16.87
C MET A 246 15.67 -16.02 -18.38
N LEU A 247 15.01 -15.01 -18.94
CA LEU A 247 14.87 -14.82 -20.39
C LEU A 247 16.25 -14.76 -21.06
N ARG A 248 17.21 -14.03 -20.46
CA ARG A 248 18.60 -13.95 -20.96
C ARG A 248 19.35 -15.28 -20.87
N SER A 249 19.00 -16.16 -19.93
CA SER A 249 19.63 -17.47 -19.79
C SER A 249 19.21 -18.47 -20.89
N GLY A 250 18.13 -18.19 -21.61
CA GLY A 250 17.58 -19.08 -22.65
C GLY A 250 16.87 -20.33 -22.13
N LYS A 251 16.83 -20.55 -20.80
CA LYS A 251 16.08 -21.69 -20.19
C LYS A 251 14.57 -21.51 -20.24
N VAL A 252 14.12 -20.27 -20.39
CA VAL A 252 12.72 -19.91 -20.62
C VAL A 252 12.62 -18.97 -21.81
N VAL A 253 11.46 -18.96 -22.44
CA VAL A 253 11.10 -18.04 -23.54
C VAL A 253 9.90 -17.19 -23.13
N GLY A 254 9.94 -15.91 -23.46
CA GLY A 254 8.81 -15.00 -23.26
C GLY A 254 7.81 -15.13 -24.39
N LEU A 255 6.52 -15.24 -24.06
CA LEU A 255 5.43 -15.42 -25.01
C LEU A 255 4.64 -14.12 -25.25
N GLY A 256 4.66 -13.20 -24.28
CA GLY A 256 4.02 -11.90 -24.39
C GLY A 256 3.98 -11.17 -23.04
N VAL A 257 3.70 -9.87 -23.08
CA VAL A 257 3.55 -9.02 -21.89
C VAL A 257 2.09 -8.67 -21.62
N THR A 258 1.77 -8.46 -20.35
CA THR A 258 0.40 -8.17 -19.90
C THR A 258 0.02 -6.68 -19.98
N SER A 259 0.98 -5.81 -20.31
CA SER A 259 0.75 -4.39 -20.56
C SER A 259 0.09 -4.16 -21.91
N ALA A 260 -0.63 -3.03 -22.04
CA ALA A 260 -1.24 -2.62 -23.31
C ALA A 260 -0.21 -2.24 -24.39
N LYS A 261 1.05 -2.01 -24.00
CA LYS A 261 2.16 -1.65 -24.87
C LYS A 261 3.36 -2.54 -24.58
N ARG A 262 4.28 -2.63 -25.53
CA ARG A 262 5.58 -3.28 -25.34
C ARG A 262 6.34 -2.63 -24.20
N VAL A 263 7.08 -3.43 -23.44
CA VAL A 263 7.87 -2.97 -22.29
C VAL A 263 9.31 -2.77 -22.77
N GLY A 264 9.92 -1.62 -22.45
CA GLY A 264 11.26 -1.27 -22.93
C GLY A 264 12.34 -2.29 -22.57
N ALA A 265 12.20 -2.99 -21.45
CA ALA A 265 13.13 -4.04 -21.03
C ALA A 265 13.02 -5.35 -21.85
N VAL A 266 11.89 -5.57 -22.52
CA VAL A 266 11.61 -6.75 -23.36
C VAL A 266 10.89 -6.33 -24.65
N PRO A 267 11.52 -5.49 -25.49
CA PRO A 267 10.84 -4.82 -26.60
C PRO A 267 10.33 -5.80 -27.67
N ASP A 268 10.93 -6.98 -27.78
CA ASP A 268 10.55 -8.01 -28.76
C ASP A 268 9.25 -8.74 -28.39
N LEU A 269 8.85 -8.70 -27.12
CA LEU A 269 7.64 -9.40 -26.65
C LEU A 269 6.39 -8.55 -26.93
N PRO A 270 5.39 -9.10 -27.65
CA PRO A 270 4.15 -8.37 -27.93
C PRO A 270 3.27 -8.28 -26.68
N PRO A 271 2.40 -7.26 -26.59
CA PRO A 271 1.22 -7.34 -25.74
C PRO A 271 0.43 -8.63 -26.03
N ILE A 272 -0.03 -9.31 -24.98
CA ILE A 272 -0.88 -10.50 -25.13
C ILE A 272 -2.19 -10.15 -25.84
N ALA A 273 -2.68 -8.92 -25.65
CA ALA A 273 -3.83 -8.40 -26.38
C ALA A 273 -3.68 -8.48 -27.90
N ASP A 274 -2.47 -8.23 -28.41
CA ASP A 274 -2.15 -8.26 -29.83
C ASP A 274 -1.93 -9.69 -30.36
N SER A 275 -1.88 -10.68 -29.46
CA SER A 275 -1.57 -12.09 -29.77
C SER A 275 -2.82 -12.98 -29.80
N GLY A 276 -3.98 -12.39 -30.12
CA GLY A 276 -5.27 -13.10 -30.23
C GLY A 276 -6.16 -13.02 -28.99
N PHE A 277 -5.82 -12.18 -28.02
CA PHE A 277 -6.58 -12.00 -26.77
C PHE A 277 -7.02 -10.55 -26.54
N PRO A 278 -7.80 -9.95 -27.46
CA PRO A 278 -8.11 -8.52 -27.42
C PRO A 278 -8.69 -8.11 -26.06
N GLY A 279 -8.20 -6.99 -25.53
CA GLY A 279 -8.58 -6.50 -24.20
C GLY A 279 -7.91 -7.19 -23.01
N PHE A 280 -7.06 -8.21 -23.24
CA PHE A 280 -6.25 -8.78 -22.16
C PHE A 280 -5.24 -7.75 -21.66
N GLN A 281 -5.45 -7.26 -20.45
CA GLN A 281 -4.53 -6.35 -19.78
C GLN A 281 -4.55 -6.59 -18.28
N TYR A 282 -3.37 -6.82 -17.72
CA TYR A 282 -3.20 -6.96 -16.28
C TYR A 282 -1.85 -6.41 -15.85
N THR A 283 -1.84 -5.32 -15.10
CA THR A 283 -0.62 -4.81 -14.49
C THR A 283 -0.84 -4.71 -12.99
N ALA A 284 0.17 -5.08 -12.21
CA ALA A 284 0.18 -4.67 -10.82
C ALA A 284 0.52 -3.17 -10.77
N TRP A 285 0.16 -2.52 -9.68
CA TRP A 285 0.45 -1.11 -9.48
C TRP A 285 1.09 -0.90 -8.12
N VAL A 286 1.88 0.16 -8.02
CA VAL A 286 2.55 0.61 -6.80
C VAL A 286 2.24 2.08 -6.61
N GLY A 287 1.89 2.50 -5.39
CA GLY A 287 1.64 3.90 -5.09
C GLY A 287 1.99 4.27 -3.65
N LEU A 288 2.06 5.58 -3.39
CA LEU A 288 2.40 6.14 -2.09
C LEU A 288 1.13 6.60 -1.37
N LEU A 289 0.98 6.20 -0.11
CA LEU A 289 -0.15 6.50 0.76
C LEU A 289 0.35 7.00 2.11
N ALA A 290 -0.46 7.81 2.78
CA ALA A 290 -0.30 8.18 4.18
C ALA A 290 -1.51 7.66 4.99
N PRO A 291 -1.49 7.67 6.33
CA PRO A 291 -2.66 7.37 7.15
C PRO A 291 -3.78 8.38 6.90
N ALA A 292 -5.04 7.94 7.02
CA ALA A 292 -6.17 8.85 6.94
C ALA A 292 -6.09 9.97 7.98
N GLY A 293 -6.49 11.18 7.57
CA GLY A 293 -6.39 12.37 8.41
C GLY A 293 -5.06 13.11 8.30
N THR A 294 -4.09 12.61 7.52
CA THR A 294 -2.83 13.34 7.27
C THR A 294 -3.13 14.72 6.67
N PRO A 295 -2.55 15.83 7.20
CA PRO A 295 -2.87 17.17 6.74
C PRO A 295 -2.72 17.33 5.22
N LYS A 296 -3.67 18.02 4.57
CA LYS A 296 -3.65 18.23 3.11
C LYS A 296 -2.35 18.88 2.61
N ALA A 297 -1.77 19.79 3.39
CA ALA A 297 -0.48 20.42 3.06
C ALA A 297 0.68 19.41 2.99
N VAL A 298 0.69 18.42 3.89
CA VAL A 298 1.68 17.34 3.91
C VAL A 298 1.51 16.42 2.69
N VAL A 299 0.28 15.99 2.42
CA VAL A 299 -0.04 15.17 1.23
C VAL A 299 0.34 15.90 -0.05
N SER A 300 0.00 17.19 -0.16
CA SER A 300 0.33 18.03 -1.32
C SER A 300 1.85 18.20 -1.50
N ARG A 301 2.60 18.42 -0.42
CA ARG A 301 4.07 18.50 -0.47
C ARG A 301 4.67 17.19 -0.96
N LEU A 302 4.27 16.05 -0.39
CA LEU A 302 4.77 14.73 -0.78
C LEU A 302 4.40 14.40 -2.23
N ASN A 303 3.17 14.72 -2.65
CA ASN A 303 2.73 14.54 -4.03
C ASN A 303 3.60 15.37 -4.99
N THR A 304 3.75 16.67 -4.70
CA THR A 304 4.51 17.60 -5.55
C THR A 304 5.93 17.10 -5.80
N GLU A 305 6.65 16.70 -4.75
CA GLU A 305 8.03 16.24 -4.90
C GLU A 305 8.11 14.86 -5.59
N MET A 306 7.22 13.92 -5.25
CA MET A 306 7.21 12.62 -5.92
C MET A 306 6.86 12.72 -7.40
N VAL A 307 5.88 13.55 -7.77
CA VAL A 307 5.50 13.79 -9.16
C VAL A 307 6.67 14.40 -9.93
N LYS A 308 7.38 15.38 -9.37
CA LYS A 308 8.61 15.93 -10.01
C LYS A 308 9.64 14.84 -10.26
N ILE A 309 9.93 14.02 -9.25
CA ILE A 309 10.93 12.94 -9.33
C ILE A 309 10.55 11.90 -10.39
N LEU A 310 9.29 11.47 -10.42
CA LEU A 310 8.77 10.47 -11.36
C LEU A 310 8.77 10.96 -12.82
N ASN A 311 8.77 12.28 -13.01
CA ASN A 311 8.83 12.91 -14.34
C ASN A 311 10.27 13.22 -14.81
N LEU A 312 11.31 12.99 -13.98
CA LEU A 312 12.70 13.11 -14.43
C LEU A 312 13.01 12.04 -15.47
N THR A 313 13.54 12.44 -16.63
CA THR A 313 13.91 11.51 -17.72
C THR A 313 14.83 10.39 -17.24
N GLU A 314 15.88 10.72 -16.48
CA GLU A 314 16.82 9.73 -15.93
C GLU A 314 16.14 8.71 -15.00
N ILE A 315 15.07 9.08 -14.29
CA ILE A 315 14.32 8.16 -13.44
C ILE A 315 13.43 7.28 -14.30
N ARG A 316 12.70 7.85 -15.26
CA ARG A 316 11.87 7.06 -16.19
C ARG A 316 12.70 6.03 -16.96
N ASP A 317 13.88 6.41 -17.43
CA ASP A 317 14.76 5.52 -18.18
C ASP A 317 15.27 4.37 -17.30
N LYS A 318 15.75 4.67 -16.10
CA LYS A 318 16.21 3.64 -15.13
C LYS A 318 15.07 2.70 -14.73
N LEU A 319 13.87 3.24 -14.50
CA LEU A 319 12.69 2.44 -14.17
C LEU A 319 12.26 1.55 -15.35
N SER A 320 12.26 2.09 -16.57
CA SER A 320 11.93 1.34 -17.79
C SER A 320 12.91 0.19 -18.04
N GLN A 321 14.21 0.40 -17.79
CA GLN A 321 15.25 -0.64 -17.91
C GLN A 321 15.03 -1.84 -16.97
N VAL A 322 14.41 -1.61 -15.80
CA VAL A 322 14.02 -2.68 -14.88
C VAL A 322 12.59 -3.16 -15.12
N GLY A 323 11.94 -2.75 -16.21
CA GLY A 323 10.59 -3.17 -16.56
C GLY A 323 9.49 -2.55 -15.70
N PHE A 324 9.76 -1.43 -15.03
CA PHE A 324 8.77 -0.65 -14.28
C PHE A 324 8.27 0.53 -15.12
N GLU A 325 6.95 0.65 -15.28
CA GLU A 325 6.34 1.75 -16.03
C GLU A 325 5.99 2.89 -15.08
N ALA A 326 6.84 3.92 -15.05
CA ALA A 326 6.66 5.08 -14.20
C ALA A 326 5.37 5.84 -14.56
N ALA A 327 4.53 6.07 -13.55
CA ALA A 327 3.35 6.91 -13.63
C ALA A 327 3.40 7.99 -12.55
N SER A 328 2.46 8.91 -12.59
CA SER A 328 2.26 9.91 -11.54
C SER A 328 0.82 10.39 -11.63
N SER A 329 0.24 10.78 -10.51
CA SER A 329 -1.12 11.31 -10.46
C SER A 329 -1.27 12.35 -9.37
N THR A 330 -2.38 13.08 -9.38
CA THR A 330 -2.88 13.81 -8.22
C THR A 330 -3.35 12.83 -7.12
N PRO A 331 -3.47 13.29 -5.87
CA PRO A 331 -4.10 12.51 -4.79
C PRO A 331 -5.52 12.04 -5.14
N GLU A 332 -6.33 12.91 -5.76
CA GLU A 332 -7.72 12.64 -6.11
C GLU A 332 -7.86 11.59 -7.21
N GLU A 333 -7.03 11.71 -8.26
CA GLU A 333 -6.95 10.70 -9.31
C GLU A 333 -6.53 9.35 -8.74
N PHE A 334 -5.55 9.33 -7.82
CA PHE A 334 -5.12 8.08 -7.21
C PHE A 334 -6.21 7.46 -6.32
N ALA A 335 -6.95 8.29 -5.58
CA ALA A 335 -8.10 7.83 -4.79
C ALA A 335 -9.19 7.20 -5.67
N SER A 336 -9.47 7.79 -6.83
CA SER A 336 -10.43 7.25 -7.81
C SER A 336 -9.92 5.94 -8.42
N PHE A 337 -8.63 5.89 -8.75
CA PHE A 337 -7.96 4.71 -9.29
C PHE A 337 -8.05 3.51 -8.32
N ILE A 338 -7.74 3.70 -7.04
CA ILE A 338 -7.83 2.64 -6.02
C ILE A 338 -9.26 2.05 -5.96
N ARG A 339 -10.30 2.89 -5.92
CA ARG A 339 -11.69 2.42 -5.88
C ARG A 339 -12.04 1.58 -7.12
N THR A 340 -11.61 2.04 -8.28
CA THR A 340 -11.86 1.35 -9.56
C THR A 340 -11.13 0.01 -9.59
N GLU A 341 -9.87 -0.03 -9.15
CA GLU A 341 -9.08 -1.24 -9.10
C GLU A 341 -9.61 -2.26 -8.07
N ILE A 342 -10.13 -1.83 -6.91
CA ILE A 342 -10.79 -2.73 -5.96
C ILE A 342 -11.97 -3.46 -6.63
N VAL A 343 -12.82 -2.71 -7.35
CA VAL A 343 -13.98 -3.31 -8.04
C VAL A 343 -13.52 -4.27 -9.15
N LYS A 344 -12.55 -3.85 -9.95
CA LYS A 344 -12.00 -4.66 -11.06
C LYS A 344 -11.36 -5.94 -10.54
N LEU A 345 -10.42 -5.83 -9.60
CA LEU A 345 -9.69 -6.96 -9.04
C LEU A 345 -10.62 -7.87 -8.23
N GLY A 346 -11.64 -7.33 -7.56
CA GLY A 346 -12.65 -8.14 -6.88
C GLY A 346 -13.46 -9.04 -7.84
N LYS A 347 -13.74 -8.58 -9.07
CA LYS A 347 -14.33 -9.44 -10.11
C LYS A 347 -13.38 -10.55 -10.51
N VAL A 348 -12.10 -10.22 -10.72
CA VAL A 348 -11.06 -11.20 -11.10
C VAL A 348 -10.87 -12.26 -10.02
N VAL A 349 -10.80 -11.88 -8.74
CA VAL A 349 -10.70 -12.82 -7.63
C VAL A 349 -11.90 -13.76 -7.60
N LYS A 350 -13.12 -13.23 -7.72
CA LYS A 350 -14.34 -14.06 -7.72
C LYS A 350 -14.39 -15.02 -8.91
N SER A 351 -14.01 -14.57 -10.11
CA SER A 351 -14.00 -15.44 -11.29
C SER A 351 -12.90 -16.50 -11.23
N SER A 352 -11.76 -16.18 -10.60
CA SER A 352 -10.64 -17.10 -10.46
C SER A 352 -10.89 -18.27 -9.50
N GLY A 353 -11.89 -18.15 -8.61
CA GLY A 353 -12.10 -19.11 -7.54
C GLY A 353 -11.00 -19.12 -6.46
N ALA A 354 -10.06 -18.15 -6.51
CA ALA A 354 -8.96 -18.05 -5.56
C ALA A 354 -9.46 -18.02 -4.11
N LYS A 355 -8.83 -18.84 -3.27
CA LYS A 355 -9.04 -18.91 -1.82
C LYS A 355 -7.70 -18.84 -1.10
N LEU A 356 -7.73 -18.61 0.20
CA LEU A 356 -6.54 -18.44 1.05
C LEU A 356 -6.00 -19.78 1.61
N ASP A 357 -6.49 -20.92 1.10
CA ASP A 357 -6.15 -22.25 1.60
C ASP A 357 -4.71 -22.69 1.29
#